data_AF-A0A961Y2L4-F1
#
_entry.id   AF-A0A961Y2L4-F1
#
_cell.length_a   1.000
_cell.length_b   1.000
_cell.length_c   1.000
_cell.angle_alpha   90.00
_cell.angle_beta   90.00
_cell.angle_gamma   90.00
#
_symmetry.space_group_name_H-M   'P 1'
#
loop_
_entity.id
_entity.type
_entity.pdbx_description
1 polymer ?
#
loop_
_entity_poly.entity_id
_entity_poly.type
_entity_poly.pdbx_seq_one_letter_code
_entity_poly.pdbx_strand_id
1 'polypeptide(L)'
;QGVTDRLQLAMSGARARALEDDKALVEAGGYARLLKIAKTWERPIFPVKGGDLVAVGWQKGPNLGATLRALEEEWVSSDFTLQRGALLERAAEMAEPQPGSS
;
A
#
# COMPACT_ATOMS: atom_id res chain seq x y z
N GLN A 1 13.37 -10.14 -0.71
CA GLN A 1 14.76 -10.55 -0.43
C GLN A 1 15.72 -9.35 -0.37
N GLY A 2 15.92 -8.58 -1.45
CA GLY A 2 16.97 -7.53 -1.48
C GLY A 2 16.89 -6.37 -0.45
N VAL A 3 15.71 -5.92 -0.01
CA VAL A 3 15.61 -4.87 1.03
C VAL A 3 16.03 -5.40 2.40
N THR A 4 15.56 -6.59 2.77
CA THR A 4 15.90 -7.26 4.04
C THR A 4 17.40 -7.52 4.15
N ASP A 5 18.02 -8.00 3.07
CA ASP A 5 19.46 -8.31 3.06
C ASP A 5 20.31 -7.03 3.26
N ARG A 6 19.93 -5.92 2.61
CA ARG A 6 20.60 -4.62 2.78
C ARG A 6 20.41 -4.05 4.18
N LEU A 7 19.21 -4.15 4.75
CA LEU A 7 18.94 -3.71 6.13
C LEU A 7 19.75 -4.52 7.14
N GLN A 8 19.88 -5.83 6.91
CA GLN A 8 20.69 -6.70 7.76
C GLN A 8 22.19 -6.36 7.66
N LEU A 9 22.69 -6.11 6.46
CA LEU A 9 24.08 -5.68 6.25
C LEU A 9 24.37 -4.33 6.92
N ALA A 10 23.48 -3.34 6.72
CA ALA A 10 23.60 -2.02 7.35
C ALA A 10 23.54 -2.10 8.89
N MET A 11 22.65 -2.93 9.43
CA MET A 11 22.57 -3.18 10.87
C MET A 11 23.86 -3.79 11.43
N SER A 12 24.43 -4.79 10.76
CA SER A 12 25.69 -5.41 11.18
C SER A 12 26.85 -4.41 11.18
N GLY A 13 26.94 -3.57 10.15
CA GLY A 13 27.96 -2.51 10.08
C GLY A 13 27.77 -1.42 11.13
N ALA A 14 26.53 -1.01 11.43
CA ALA A 14 26.24 -0.05 12.49
C ALA A 14 26.59 -0.61 13.88
N ARG A 15 26.26 -1.88 14.14
CA ARG A 15 26.60 -2.53 15.42
C ARG A 15 28.09 -2.62 15.68
N ALA A 16 28.90 -2.88 14.65
CA ALA A 16 30.35 -2.94 14.81
C ALA A 16 30.94 -1.59 15.29
N ARG A 17 30.37 -0.47 14.84
CA ARG A 17 30.80 0.89 15.25
C ARG A 17 30.19 1.35 16.58
N ALA A 18 29.06 0.77 16.99
CA ALA A 18 28.33 1.18 18.19
C ALA A 18 29.07 0.95 19.51
N LEU A 19 30.20 0.24 19.50
CA LEU A 19 31.07 0.10 20.68
C LEU A 19 31.83 1.39 21.02
N GLU A 20 31.96 2.30 20.05
CA GLU A 20 32.80 3.50 20.15
C GLU A 20 32.04 4.79 19.78
N ASP A 21 30.82 4.67 19.24
CA ASP A 21 30.01 5.79 18.74
C ASP A 21 28.51 5.63 19.08
N ASP A 22 28.01 6.49 19.97
CA ASP A 22 26.59 6.55 20.37
C ASP A 22 25.65 6.78 19.19
N LYS A 23 26.08 7.49 18.15
CA LYS A 23 25.27 7.70 16.93
C LYS A 23 25.11 6.39 16.16
N ALA A 24 26.15 5.57 16.10
CA ALA A 24 26.09 4.26 15.46
C ALA A 24 25.15 3.29 16.23
N LEU A 25 25.04 3.44 17.55
CA LEU A 25 24.05 2.70 18.35
C LEU A 25 22.61 3.07 17.96
N VAL A 26 22.32 4.36 17.77
CA VAL A 26 21.01 4.85 17.29
C VAL A 26 20.71 4.32 15.88
N GLU A 27 21.68 4.36 14.97
CA GLU A 27 21.55 3.83 13.61
C GLU A 27 21.23 2.32 13.63
N ALA A 28 21.94 1.53 14.44
CA ALA A 28 21.69 0.10 14.58
C ALA A 28 20.25 -0.19 15.09
N GLY A 29 19.75 0.62 16.03
CA GLY A 29 18.36 0.56 16.50
C GLY A 29 17.35 0.88 15.39
N GLY A 30 17.62 1.90 14.57
CA GLY A 30 16.81 2.27 13.41
C GLY A 30 16.71 1.14 12.38
N TYR A 31 17.85 0.54 12.00
CA TYR A 31 17.86 -0.60 11.08
C TYR A 31 17.15 -1.83 11.64
N ALA A 32 17.28 -2.11 12.94
CA ALA A 32 16.56 -3.21 13.58
C ALA A 32 15.04 -3.02 13.50
N ARG A 33 14.54 -1.79 13.71
CA ARG A 33 13.11 -1.46 13.57
C ARG A 33 12.62 -1.64 12.13
N LEU A 34 13.35 -1.13 11.15
CA LEU A 34 13.02 -1.29 9.73
C LEU A 34 13.05 -2.76 9.30
N LEU A 35 14.03 -3.53 9.77
CA LEU A 35 14.13 -4.96 9.49
C LEU A 35 12.93 -5.73 10.06
N LYS A 36 12.46 -5.37 11.26
CA LYS A 36 11.25 -5.97 11.85
C LYS A 36 10.03 -5.70 10.97
N ILE A 37 9.83 -4.44 10.56
CA ILE A 37 8.71 -4.06 9.67
C ILE A 37 8.79 -4.83 8.35
N ALA A 38 9.97 -4.86 7.71
CA ALA A 38 10.17 -5.54 6.43
C ALA A 38 9.95 -7.06 6.51
N LYS A 39 10.25 -7.68 7.66
CA LYS A 39 10.01 -9.12 7.89
C LYS A 39 8.55 -9.46 8.13
N THR A 40 7.76 -8.54 8.70
CA THR A 40 6.34 -8.76 8.99
C THR A 40 5.42 -8.13 7.95
N TRP A 41 5.96 -7.40 6.97
CA TRP A 41 5.17 -6.80 5.92
C TRP A 41 4.65 -7.88 4.98
N GLU A 42 3.34 -8.01 4.92
CA GLU A 42 2.63 -8.83 3.94
C GLU A 42 2.10 -7.91 2.84
N ARG A 43 2.27 -8.33 1.59
CA ARG A 43 1.75 -7.57 0.44
C ARG A 43 0.23 -7.48 0.59
N PRO A 44 -0.35 -6.28 0.72
CA PRO A 44 -1.79 -6.13 0.78
C PRO A 44 -2.43 -6.62 -0.53
N ILE A 45 -3.64 -7.17 -0.44
CA ILE A 45 -4.43 -7.62 -1.59
C ILE A 45 -5.53 -6.58 -1.82
N PHE A 46 -5.66 -6.10 -3.07
CA PHE A 46 -6.71 -5.16 -3.42
C PHE A 46 -8.09 -5.76 -3.08
N PRO A 47 -8.93 -5.07 -2.28
CA PRO A 47 -10.06 -5.71 -1.63
C PRO A 47 -11.36 -5.70 -2.45
N VAL A 48 -11.35 -5.16 -3.69
CA VAL A 48 -12.51 -5.07 -4.58
C VAL A 48 -12.29 -5.93 -5.84
N LYS A 49 -13.32 -6.66 -6.23
CA LYS A 49 -13.36 -7.46 -7.48
C LYS A 49 -14.45 -6.93 -8.40
N GLY A 50 -14.38 -7.30 -9.69
CA GLY A 50 -15.39 -6.88 -10.66
C GLY A 50 -16.83 -7.31 -10.31
N GLY A 51 -16.99 -8.44 -9.64
CA GLY A 51 -18.29 -8.88 -9.13
C GLY A 51 -18.91 -7.93 -8.09
N ASP A 52 -18.06 -7.25 -7.31
CA ASP A 52 -18.52 -6.28 -6.32
C ASP A 52 -19.07 -5.02 -7.00
N LEU A 53 -18.42 -4.57 -8.08
CA LEU A 53 -18.92 -3.45 -8.89
C LEU A 53 -20.26 -3.78 -9.56
N VAL A 54 -20.39 -5.00 -10.11
CA VAL A 54 -21.67 -5.46 -10.69
C VAL A 54 -22.78 -5.50 -9.64
N ALA A 55 -22.47 -5.91 -8.41
CA ALA A 55 -23.45 -5.96 -7.32
C ALA A 55 -23.96 -4.57 -6.90
N VAL A 56 -23.17 -3.51 -7.14
CA VAL A 56 -23.56 -2.12 -6.86
C VAL A 56 -24.07 -1.37 -8.10
N GLY A 57 -24.39 -2.09 -9.19
CA GLY A 57 -25.11 -1.54 -10.34
C GLY A 57 -24.26 -1.27 -11.59
N TRP A 58 -22.96 -1.58 -11.58
CA TRP A 58 -22.13 -1.44 -12.78
C TRP A 58 -22.48 -2.49 -13.84
N GLN A 59 -22.61 -2.05 -15.09
CA GLN A 59 -22.73 -2.96 -16.22
C GLN A 59 -21.38 -3.54 -16.61
N LYS A 60 -21.37 -4.81 -17.07
CA LYS A 60 -20.17 -5.45 -17.61
C LYS A 60 -19.74 -4.73 -18.89
N GLY A 61 -18.49 -4.32 -18.97
CA GLY A 61 -17.92 -3.65 -20.13
C GLY A 61 -16.55 -3.03 -19.85
N PRO A 62 -15.93 -2.38 -20.84
CA PRO A 62 -14.61 -1.75 -20.71
C PRO A 62 -14.51 -0.77 -19.52
N ASN A 63 -15.61 -0.05 -19.24
CA ASN A 63 -15.68 0.91 -18.13
C ASN A 63 -15.48 0.24 -16.77
N LEU A 64 -15.92 -1.00 -16.57
CA LEU A 64 -15.75 -1.72 -15.31
C LEU A 64 -14.28 -1.98 -15.01
N GLY A 65 -13.50 -2.39 -16.03
CA GLY A 65 -12.07 -2.60 -15.87
C GLY A 65 -11.31 -1.30 -15.61
N ALA A 66 -11.71 -0.21 -16.27
CA ALA A 66 -11.14 1.12 -16.05
C ALA A 66 -11.40 1.61 -14.61
N THR A 67 -12.62 1.44 -14.10
CA THR A 67 -12.98 1.79 -12.73
C THR A 67 -12.21 0.97 -11.71
N LEU A 68 -12.11 -0.35 -11.89
CA LEU A 68 -11.31 -1.19 -10.98
C LEU A 68 -9.86 -0.71 -10.91
N ARG A 69 -9.27 -0.35 -12.05
CA ARG A 69 -7.91 0.17 -12.11
C ARG A 69 -7.78 1.52 -11.38
N ALA A 70 -8.71 2.44 -11.59
CA ALA A 70 -8.71 3.72 -10.88
C ALA A 70 -8.81 3.54 -9.36
N LEU A 71 -9.68 2.63 -8.90
CA LEU A 71 -9.81 2.30 -7.49
C LEU A 71 -8.55 1.63 -6.91
N GLU A 72 -7.88 0.77 -7.68
CA GLU A 72 -6.60 0.17 -7.28
C GLU A 72 -5.50 1.23 -7.14
N GLU A 73 -5.46 2.19 -8.08
CA GLU A 73 -4.53 3.33 -8.02
C GLU A 73 -4.79 4.20 -6.77
N GLU A 74 -6.04 4.55 -6.47
CA GLU A 74 -6.41 5.28 -5.23
C GLU A 74 -6.05 4.49 -3.96
N TRP A 75 -6.28 3.17 -3.96
CA TRP A 75 -5.94 2.30 -2.83
C TRP A 75 -4.42 2.25 -2.60
N VAL A 76 -3.62 2.15 -3.66
CA VAL A 76 -2.15 2.23 -3.58
C VAL A 76 -1.71 3.60 -3.07
N SER A 77 -2.30 4.69 -3.57
CA SER A 77 -2.00 6.06 -3.12
C SER A 77 -2.39 6.32 -1.67
N SER A 78 -3.33 5.56 -1.12
CA SER A 78 -3.73 5.63 0.29
C SER A 78 -2.82 4.86 1.24
N ASP A 79 -1.66 4.38 0.78
CA ASP A 79 -0.82 3.43 1.52
C ASP A 79 -1.60 2.16 1.94
N PHE A 80 -2.49 1.70 1.06
CA PHE A 80 -3.33 0.51 1.24
C PHE A 80 -4.34 0.60 2.41
N THR A 81 -4.66 1.82 2.87
CA THR A 81 -5.55 2.03 4.03
C THR A 81 -7.03 2.01 3.67
N LEU A 82 -7.39 2.32 2.42
CA LEU A 82 -8.77 2.28 1.96
C LEU A 82 -9.33 0.84 2.01
N GLN A 83 -10.46 0.70 2.71
CA GLN A 83 -11.15 -0.57 2.88
C GLN A 83 -12.18 -0.78 1.77
N ARG A 84 -12.64 -2.02 1.60
CA ARG A 84 -13.63 -2.41 0.59
C ARG A 84 -14.84 -1.48 0.53
N GLY A 85 -15.40 -1.09 1.69
CA GLY A 85 -16.57 -0.20 1.75
C GLY A 85 -16.31 1.16 1.12
N ALA A 86 -15.23 1.83 1.54
CA ALA A 86 -14.84 3.14 1.01
C ALA A 86 -14.57 3.08 -0.51
N LEU A 87 -13.95 2.01 -0.99
CA LEU A 87 -13.70 1.83 -2.42
C LEU A 87 -15.01 1.60 -3.23
N LEU A 88 -16.02 0.97 -2.64
CA LEU A 88 -17.33 0.81 -3.29
C LEU A 88 -18.15 2.10 -3.28
N GLU A 89 -18.03 2.92 -2.24
CA GLU A 89 -18.60 4.28 -2.21
C GLU A 89 -17.98 5.14 -3.31
N ARG A 90 -16.64 5.13 -3.43
CA ARG A 90 -15.94 5.77 -4.57
C ARG A 90 -16.42 5.25 -5.91
N ALA A 91 -16.60 3.95 -6.05
CA ALA A 91 -17.12 3.37 -7.27
C ALA A 91 -18.56 3.84 -7.60
N ALA A 92 -19.38 4.11 -6.59
CA ALA A 92 -20.71 4.68 -6.80
C ALA A 92 -20.61 6.16 -7.25
N GLU A 93 -19.73 6.95 -6.63
CA GLU A 93 -19.45 8.35 -7.02
C GLU A 93 -18.98 8.46 -8.49
N MET A 94 -18.18 7.50 -8.96
CA MET A 94 -17.71 7.45 -10.35
C MET A 94 -18.79 7.03 -11.36
N ALA A 95 -19.85 6.36 -10.89
CA ALA A 95 -20.96 5.92 -11.75
C ALA A 95 -21.98 7.05 -11.98
N GLU A 96 -22.09 7.99 -11.03
CA GLU A 96 -22.95 9.15 -11.19
C GLU A 96 -22.35 10.10 -12.24
N PRO A 97 -23.12 10.52 -13.27
CA PRO A 97 -22.70 11.62 -14.11
C PRO A 97 -22.59 12.86 -13.21
N GLN A 98 -21.37 13.34 -12.98
CA GLN A 98 -21.16 14.55 -12.18
C GLN A 98 -22.05 15.68 -12.71
N PRO A 99 -22.95 16.26 -11.90
CA PRO A 99 -23.70 17.43 -12.31
C PRO A 99 -22.75 18.63 -12.24
N GLY A 100 -21.95 18.87 -13.28
CA GLY A 100 -21.06 20.03 -13.26
C GLY A 100 -19.91 20.13 -14.26
N SER A 101 -19.76 19.23 -15.25
CA SER A 101 -18.85 19.51 -16.37
C SER A 101 -19.63 20.14 -17.52
N SER A 102 -20.00 21.40 -17.35
CA SER A 102 -20.49 22.28 -18.41
C SER A 102 -19.57 23.48 -18.59
#